data_AF-A0A2M8PPX2-F1
#
_entry.id   AF-A0A2M8PPX2-F1
#
_cell.length_a   1.000
_cell.length_b   1.000
_cell.length_c   1.000
_cell.angle_alpha   90.00
_cell.angle_beta   90.00
_cell.angle_gamma   90.00
#
_symmetry.space_group_name_H-M   'P 1'
#
loop_
_entity.id
_entity.type
_entity.pdbx_description
1 polymer ?
#
loop_
_entity_poly.entity_id
_entity_poly.type
_entity_poly.pdbx_seq_one_letter_code
_entity_poly.pdbx_strand_id
1 'polypeptide(L)' 'ERYGVLEYWIADKDRRTLDVYQRQNDKFIKLGTFSDGDTFLSSAMGKPVELAGVFEGLA' A
#
# COMPACT_ATOMS: atom_id res chain seq x y z
N GLU A 1 3.08 21.61 -3.56
CA GLU A 1 3.71 20.28 -3.48
C GLU A 1 5.00 20.36 -2.67
N ARG A 2 5.27 19.44 -1.73
CA ARG A 2 6.56 19.45 -1.03
C ARG A 2 7.46 18.22 -1.33
N TYR A 3 6.92 17.09 -1.82
CA TYR A 3 7.72 15.85 -1.98
C TYR A 3 7.36 14.87 -3.14
N GLY A 4 6.46 15.19 -4.08
CA GLY A 4 6.30 14.40 -5.33
C GLY A 4 5.83 12.93 -5.22
N VAL A 5 5.38 12.47 -4.05
CA VAL A 5 4.96 11.07 -3.84
C VAL A 5 3.66 10.77 -4.61
N LEU A 6 3.68 9.71 -5.42
CA LEU A 6 2.52 9.25 -6.21
C LEU A 6 1.64 8.26 -5.46
N GLU A 7 2.20 7.54 -4.48
CA GLU A 7 1.54 6.49 -3.71
C GLU A 7 2.21 6.39 -2.33
N TYR A 8 1.44 6.22 -1.26
CA TYR A 8 1.99 5.89 0.06
C TYR A 8 1.19 4.76 0.69
N TRP A 9 1.89 3.94 1.49
CA TRP A 9 1.30 2.78 2.15
C TRP A 9 1.45 2.90 3.67
N ILE A 10 0.43 2.45 4.39
CA ILE A 10 0.44 2.35 5.85
C ILE A 10 0.30 0.88 6.21
N ALA A 11 1.35 0.30 6.77
CA ALA A 11 1.33 -1.07 7.27
C ALA A 11 0.92 -1.09 8.75
N ASP A 12 -0.09 -1.88 9.08
CA ASP A 12 -0.48 -2.22 10.45
C ASP A 12 -0.14 -3.68 10.70
N LYS A 13 0.90 -3.89 11.51
CA LYS A 13 1.40 -5.21 11.88
C LYS A 13 0.41 -6.00 12.74
N ASP A 14 -0.26 -5.34 13.68
CA ASP A 14 -1.15 -6.01 14.63
C ASP A 14 -2.40 -6.52 13.92
N ARG A 15 -2.88 -5.76 12.94
CA ARG A 15 -4.00 -6.14 12.08
C ARG A 15 -3.60 -6.95 10.86
N ARG A 16 -2.31 -7.02 10.54
CA ARG A 16 -1.74 -7.64 9.33
C ARG A 16 -2.39 -7.08 8.06
N THR A 17 -2.47 -5.76 7.99
CA THR A 17 -3.09 -5.03 6.88
C THR A 17 -2.17 -3.97 6.31
N LEU A 18 -2.32 -3.71 5.01
CA LEU A 18 -1.70 -2.62 4.29
C LEU A 18 -2.79 -1.71 3.71
N ASP A 19 -2.83 -0.47 4.16
CA ASP A 19 -3.65 0.57 3.54
C ASP A 19 -2.83 1.26 2.44
N VAL A 20 -3.35 1.24 1.21
CA VAL A 20 -2.70 1.83 0.04
C VAL A 20 -3.45 3.08 -0.38
N TYR A 21 -2.72 4.18 -0.55
CA TYR A 21 -3.26 5.46 -1.00
C TYR A 21 -2.53 5.95 -2.24
N GLN A 22 -3.29 6.42 -3.24
CA GLN A 22 -2.77 6.98 -4.49
C GLN A 22 -3.07 8.46 -4.58
N ARG A 23 -2.13 9.23 -5.10
CA ARG A 23 -2.34 10.63 -5.44
C ARG A 23 -3.19 10.76 -6.70
N GLN A 24 -4.32 11.45 -6.59
CA GLN A 24 -5.18 11.88 -7.69
C GLN A 24 -5.53 13.35 -7.51
N ASN A 25 -5.19 14.20 -8.50
CA ASN A 25 -5.51 15.63 -8.51
C ASN A 25 -5.21 16.32 -7.16
N ASP A 26 -3.97 16.18 -6.68
CA ASP A 26 -3.46 16.73 -5.41
C ASP A 26 -4.06 16.19 -4.11
N LYS A 27 -4.90 15.16 -4.18
CA LYS A 27 -5.44 14.46 -3.01
C LYS A 27 -4.96 13.02 -2.99
N PHE A 28 -4.88 12.43 -1.80
CA PHE A 28 -4.63 11.01 -1.65
C PHE A 28 -5.94 10.27 -1.43
N ILE A 29 -6.23 9.32 -2.32
CA ILE A 29 -7.42 8.48 -2.28
C ILE A 29 -6.99 7.08 -1.87
N LYS A 30 -7.72 6.48 -0.92
CA LYS A 30 -7.49 5.09 -0.51
C LYS A 30 -7.88 4.16 -1.66
N LEU A 31 -6.92 3.39 -2.16
CA LEU A 31 -7.16 2.34 -3.15
C LEU A 31 -7.78 1.10 -2.50
N GLY A 32 -7.34 0.78 -1.27
CA GLY A 32 -7.86 -0.35 -0.53
C GLY A 32 -7.11 -0.61 0.76
N THR A 33 -7.64 -1.56 1.53
CA THR A 33 -6.95 -2.26 2.60
C THR A 33 -6.73 -3.68 2.11
N PHE A 34 -5.48 -4.12 2.13
CA PHE A 34 -5.07 -5.44 1.70
C PHE A 34 -4.51 -6.21 2.89
N SER A 35 -4.73 -7.51 2.92
CA SER A 35 -4.28 -8.42 3.98
C SER A 35 -3.22 -9.37 3.44
N ASP A 36 -2.71 -10.24 4.31
CA ASP A 36 -1.79 -11.30 3.90
C ASP A 36 -2.37 -12.17 2.76
N GLY A 37 -1.52 -12.46 1.77
CA GLY A 37 -1.89 -13.20 0.56
C GLY A 37 -2.60 -12.37 -0.52
N ASP A 38 -3.02 -11.13 -0.25
CA ASP A 38 -3.60 -10.27 -1.27
C ASP A 38 -2.55 -9.80 -2.29
N THR A 39 -3.05 -9.39 -3.45
CA THR A 39 -2.25 -8.72 -4.48
C THR A 39 -2.95 -7.43 -4.91
N PHE A 40 -2.18 -6.35 -5.07
CA PHE A 40 -2.69 -5.09 -5.62
C PHE A 40 -1.77 -4.54 -6.70
N LEU A 41 -2.32 -3.72 -7.60
CA LEU A 41 -1.53 -3.03 -8.62
C LEU A 41 -1.00 -1.71 -8.04
N SER A 42 0.33 -1.62 -7.85
CA SER A 42 0.95 -0.35 -7.46
C SER A 42 1.08 0.55 -8.67
N SER A 43 0.47 1.73 -8.60
CA SER A 43 0.57 2.71 -9.68
C SER A 43 1.93 3.41 -9.70
N ALA A 44 2.59 3.49 -8.54
CA ALA A 44 3.96 4.00 -8.46
C ALA A 44 4.98 3.04 -9.08
N MET A 45 4.75 1.72 -8.98
CA MET A 45 5.66 0.72 -9.54
C MET A 45 5.24 0.19 -10.92
N GLY A 46 4.00 0.45 -11.35
CA GLY A 46 3.46 -0.05 -12.62
C GLY A 46 3.35 -1.58 -12.68
N LYS A 47 3.29 -2.27 -11.54
CA LYS A 47 3.28 -3.74 -11.45
C LYS A 47 2.49 -4.25 -10.24
N PRO A 48 2.05 -5.52 -10.25
CA PRO A 48 1.44 -6.15 -9.09
C PRO A 48 2.43 -6.25 -7.91
N VAL A 49 1.90 -6.10 -6.70
CA VAL A 49 2.59 -6.28 -5.42
C VAL A 49 1.82 -7.36 -4.65
N GLU A 50 2.49 -8.47 -4.38
CA GLU A 50 1.97 -9.60 -3.61
C GLU A 50 2.34 -9.42 -2.13
N LEU A 51 1.38 -9.66 -1.23
CA LEU A 51 1.55 -9.47 0.21
C LEU A 51 1.78 -10.77 0.99
N ALA A 52 1.91 -11.90 0.31
CA ALA A 52 2.15 -13.20 0.94
C ALA A 52 3.40 -13.16 1.83
N GLY A 53 3.21 -13.37 3.14
CA GLY A 53 4.29 -13.43 4.12
C GLY A 53 4.89 -12.07 4.49
N VAL A 54 4.38 -10.95 3.95
CA VAL A 54 4.95 -9.61 4.21
C VAL A 54 4.86 -9.21 5.68
N PHE A 55 3.88 -9.74 6.41
CA PHE A 55 3.69 -9.45 7.83
C PHE A 55 4.41 -10.46 8.76
N GLU A 56 5.08 -11.46 8.20
CA GLU A 56 5.85 -12.43 8.99
C GLU A 56 7.20 -11.82 9.42
N GLY A 57 7.61 -12.06 10.67
CA GLY A 57 8.91 -11.59 11.18
C GLY A 57 8.97 -10.11 11.56
N LEU A 58 7.90 -9.34 11.37
CA LEU A 58 7.71 -8.09 12.08
C LEU A 58 7.42 -8.45 13.54
N ALA A 59 8.44 -8.55 14.40
CA ALA A 59 8.34 -8.87 15.84
C ALA A 59 8.62 -7.62 16.70
#